data_AF-A0A443PZB2-F1
#
_entry.id   AF-A0A443PZB2-F1
#
_cell.length_a   1.000
_cell.length_b   1.000
_cell.length_c   1.000
_cell.angle_alpha   90.00
_cell.angle_beta   90.00
_cell.angle_gamma   90.00
#
_symmetry.space_group_name_H-M   'P 1'
#
loop_
_entity.id
_entity.type
_entity.pdbx_description
1 polymer ?
#
loop_
_entity_poly.entity_id
_entity_poly.type
_entity_poly.pdbx_seq_one_letter_code
_entity_poly.pdbx_strand_id
1 'polypeptide(L)'
;MPSSYVPAFFMFLTLFFLSIKAQPSPCNNETFSFALNGRNITHCKKLGALGAELGWNFDNTTRNGSKTVDILFGARLGSLQGWVAWGVNPFRPQMVGTRAFIALKYQNNSVHLDFYNVTEDTKHGCRFQPSPIDVKYENTHVEYSRETHFLTMFMTVTLSSDKYNAENLNHVWQVGSHLEDKEPKMHSTSLQNFDSCEAINLTTGVGKEHRLRNVRKVHGALNIIGWGTLLPVGIIFPRYFRKFPFPYERWFRGHLTCQLLAFVFGTIGWALGISLGGASKNYTFKTHRIIGITIYSLATLQILALWLRPKQNDDYRKYWHIYHHFVGYALFSLIIVNIFQGIYILRPAVIWKQVYVGILCFLGLIILILELCTWSKFIYEQCSKRKPKEMLTSS
;
A
#
# COMPACT_ATOMS: atom_id res chain seq x y z
N MET A 1 -6.36 5.32 -39.04
CA MET A 1 -7.18 5.46 -37.81
C MET A 1 -6.86 6.80 -37.16
N PRO A 2 -7.85 7.59 -36.71
CA PRO A 2 -7.61 8.97 -36.32
C PRO A 2 -6.80 9.02 -35.02
N SER A 3 -5.89 10.00 -34.96
CA SER A 3 -4.97 10.31 -33.86
C SER A 3 -5.62 10.61 -32.49
N SER A 4 -6.94 10.51 -32.36
CA SER A 4 -7.73 11.02 -31.23
C SER A 4 -7.94 10.04 -30.07
N TYR A 5 -7.72 8.73 -30.25
CA TYR A 5 -8.01 7.75 -29.20
C TYR A 5 -6.84 7.46 -28.24
N VAL A 6 -5.60 7.74 -28.66
CA VAL A 6 -4.41 7.58 -27.80
C VAL A 6 -4.46 8.50 -26.57
N PRO A 7 -4.78 9.81 -26.68
CA PRO A 7 -4.93 10.66 -25.49
C PRO A 7 -6.14 10.28 -24.63
N ALA A 8 -7.24 9.79 -25.22
CA ALA A 8 -8.42 9.33 -24.47
C ALA A 8 -8.11 8.07 -23.62
N PHE A 9 -7.27 7.17 -24.13
CA PHE A 9 -6.79 5.98 -23.40
C PHE A 9 -5.95 6.37 -22.16
N PHE A 10 -5.10 7.39 -22.27
CA PHE A 10 -4.30 7.90 -21.14
C PHE A 10 -5.12 8.72 -20.14
N MET A 11 -6.14 9.44 -20.59
CA MET A 11 -7.01 10.27 -19.74
C MET A 11 -7.93 9.44 -18.85
N PHE A 12 -8.39 8.27 -19.31
CA PHE A 12 -9.20 7.34 -18.50
C PHE A 12 -8.38 6.65 -17.40
N LEU A 13 -7.08 6.44 -17.62
CA LEU A 13 -6.18 5.80 -16.66
C LEU A 13 -5.77 6.74 -15.50
N THR A 14 -5.79 8.06 -15.71
CA THR A 14 -5.38 9.05 -14.70
C THR A 14 -6.53 9.50 -13.79
N LEU A 15 -7.78 9.52 -14.28
CA LEU A 15 -8.95 9.96 -13.51
C LEU A 15 -9.39 8.98 -12.40
N PHE A 16 -8.99 7.70 -12.48
CA PHE A 16 -9.38 6.68 -11.48
C PHE A 16 -8.53 6.69 -10.20
N PHE A 17 -7.45 7.50 -10.14
CA PHE A 17 -6.57 7.60 -8.96
C PHE A 17 -6.96 8.71 -7.96
N LEU A 18 -8.09 9.40 -8.18
CA LEU A 18 -8.60 10.39 -7.24
C LEU A 18 -9.02 9.71 -5.93
N SER A 19 -8.25 10.01 -4.90
CA SER A 19 -8.22 9.34 -3.61
C SER A 19 -9.55 9.43 -2.87
N ILE A 20 -10.07 8.27 -2.44
CA ILE A 20 -11.11 8.17 -1.42
C ILE A 20 -10.50 8.71 -0.11
N LYS A 21 -10.94 9.91 0.32
CA LYS A 21 -10.64 10.41 1.65
C LYS A 21 -11.57 9.71 2.64
N ALA A 22 -10.99 9.01 3.62
CA ALA A 22 -11.76 8.51 4.76
C ALA A 22 -12.23 9.72 5.58
N GLN A 23 -13.53 10.01 5.55
CA GLN A 23 -14.16 11.02 6.39
C GLN A 23 -14.51 10.42 7.76
N PRO A 24 -14.58 11.23 8.82
CA PRO A 24 -15.15 10.81 10.09
C PRO A 24 -16.60 10.35 9.86
N SER A 25 -16.94 9.17 10.37
CA SER A 25 -18.31 8.65 10.34
C SER A 25 -18.97 8.86 11.71
N PRO A 26 -20.30 9.05 11.78
CA PRO A 26 -21.00 9.03 13.05
C PRO A 26 -20.73 7.72 13.82
N CYS A 27 -20.79 7.78 15.14
CA CYS A 27 -20.52 6.69 16.09
C CYS A 27 -21.59 5.57 16.06
N ASN A 28 -21.97 5.07 14.88
CA ASN A 28 -23.02 4.08 14.69
C ASN A 28 -22.48 2.67 14.38
N ASN A 29 -21.21 2.39 14.68
CA ASN A 29 -20.60 1.10 14.39
C ASN A 29 -21.00 0.06 15.45
N GLU A 30 -21.64 -1.04 15.04
CA GLU A 30 -22.16 -2.09 15.94
C GLU A 30 -21.09 -2.72 16.84
N THR A 31 -19.82 -2.74 16.42
CA THR A 31 -18.72 -3.32 17.21
C THR A 31 -18.25 -2.46 18.37
N PHE A 32 -18.52 -1.15 18.35
CA PHE A 32 -18.05 -0.17 19.34
C PHE A 32 -19.19 0.42 20.19
N SER A 33 -20.44 0.13 19.82
CA SER A 33 -21.66 0.64 20.46
C SER A 33 -21.77 0.26 21.94
N PHE A 34 -21.36 -0.96 22.32
CA PHE A 34 -21.42 -1.40 23.72
C PHE A 34 -20.59 -0.51 24.64
N ALA A 35 -19.43 -0.03 24.16
CA ALA A 35 -18.50 0.77 24.94
C ALA A 35 -18.85 2.28 24.96
N LEU A 36 -19.83 2.69 24.16
CA LEU A 36 -20.35 4.06 24.08
C LEU A 36 -21.51 4.30 25.08
N ASN A 37 -22.13 3.24 25.61
CA ASN A 37 -23.28 3.36 26.52
C ASN A 37 -22.93 4.17 27.77
N GLY A 38 -23.66 5.26 28.00
CA GLY A 38 -23.49 6.16 29.14
C GLY A 38 -22.28 7.10 29.04
N ARG A 39 -21.60 7.17 27.90
CA ARG A 39 -20.42 8.04 27.69
C ARG A 39 -20.71 9.10 26.65
N ASN A 40 -20.27 10.33 26.92
CA ASN A 40 -20.44 11.45 26.00
C ASN A 40 -19.32 11.47 24.95
N ILE A 41 -19.35 10.55 23.99
CA ILE A 41 -18.39 10.48 22.87
C ILE A 41 -19.06 11.05 21.61
N THR A 42 -18.44 12.08 21.02
CA THR A 42 -19.01 12.86 19.91
C THR A 42 -18.39 12.52 18.56
N HIS A 43 -17.14 12.05 18.55
CA HIS A 43 -16.41 11.69 17.35
C HIS A 43 -15.95 10.23 17.40
N CYS A 44 -16.03 9.54 16.26
CA CYS A 44 -15.50 8.19 16.10
C CYS A 44 -14.76 8.04 14.78
N LYS A 45 -13.70 7.21 14.79
CA LYS A 45 -12.88 6.92 13.63
C LYS A 45 -12.31 5.51 13.71
N LYS A 46 -12.47 4.77 12.62
CA LYS A 46 -11.68 3.54 12.38
C LYS A 46 -10.27 3.93 11.95
N LEU A 47 -9.29 3.47 12.71
CA LEU A 47 -7.89 3.79 12.46
C LEU A 47 -7.33 2.99 11.28
N GLY A 48 -6.28 3.53 10.66
CA GLY A 48 -5.74 3.01 9.40
C GLY A 48 -5.02 1.65 9.49
N ALA A 49 -4.86 1.10 10.69
CA ALA A 49 -4.09 -0.12 10.95
C ALA A 49 -4.61 -0.87 12.20
N LEU A 50 -4.32 -2.18 12.24
CA LEU A 50 -4.63 -3.11 13.34
C LEU A 50 -6.13 -3.27 13.67
N GLY A 51 -7.03 -2.79 12.80
CA GLY A 51 -8.46 -2.83 13.04
C GLY A 51 -8.90 -2.07 14.30
N ALA A 52 -8.08 -1.11 14.74
CA ALA A 52 -8.33 -0.31 15.93
C ALA A 52 -9.37 0.78 15.65
N GLU A 53 -10.12 1.14 16.68
CA GLU A 53 -11.15 2.17 16.65
C GLU A 53 -10.89 3.18 17.77
N LEU A 54 -11.09 4.46 17.45
CA LEU A 54 -10.91 5.58 18.36
C LEU A 54 -12.19 6.40 18.37
N GLY A 55 -12.80 6.49 19.54
CA GLY A 55 -13.82 7.46 19.89
C GLY A 55 -13.22 8.55 20.78
N TRP A 56 -13.64 9.79 20.60
CA TRP A 56 -13.25 10.86 21.52
C TRP A 56 -14.32 11.94 21.65
N ASN A 57 -14.25 12.66 22.75
CA ASN A 57 -14.94 13.92 22.93
C ASN A 57 -13.94 14.96 23.44
N PHE A 58 -13.95 16.13 22.83
CA PHE A 58 -12.93 17.14 23.04
C PHE A 58 -13.56 18.42 23.59
N ASP A 59 -13.22 18.77 24.83
CA ASP A 59 -13.54 20.08 25.37
C ASP A 59 -12.48 21.08 24.89
N ASN A 60 -12.87 21.95 23.95
CA ASN A 60 -11.98 22.98 23.42
C ASN A 60 -11.74 24.13 24.43
N THR A 61 -12.40 24.11 25.58
CA THR A 61 -12.19 25.08 26.66
C THR A 61 -10.82 24.87 27.28
N THR A 62 -9.96 25.89 27.20
CA THR A 62 -8.64 25.83 27.83
C THR A 62 -8.77 26.22 29.30
N ARG A 63 -8.41 25.31 30.21
CA ARG A 63 -8.39 25.55 31.66
C ARG A 63 -6.97 25.39 32.16
N ASN A 64 -6.41 26.43 32.80
CA ASN A 64 -5.04 26.45 33.30
C ASN A 64 -3.99 26.04 32.26
N GLY A 65 -4.15 26.49 31.01
CA GLY A 65 -3.24 26.15 29.91
C GLY A 65 -3.36 24.71 29.40
N SER A 66 -4.38 23.97 29.81
CA SER A 66 -4.60 22.58 29.41
C SER A 66 -5.98 22.37 28.79
N LYS A 67 -6.11 21.33 27.98
CA LYS A 67 -7.37 20.91 27.37
C LYS A 67 -7.69 19.47 27.76
N THR A 68 -8.97 19.18 27.93
CA THR A 68 -9.43 17.86 28.35
C THR A 68 -10.02 17.10 27.16
N VAL A 69 -9.67 15.82 27.06
CA VAL A 69 -10.17 14.92 26.02
C VAL A 69 -10.61 13.62 26.66
N ASP A 70 -11.85 13.23 26.41
CA ASP A 70 -12.31 11.88 26.70
C ASP A 70 -11.91 10.98 25.54
N ILE A 71 -11.24 9.88 25.83
CA ILE A 71 -10.73 8.94 24.84
C ILE A 71 -11.35 7.58 25.11
N LEU A 72 -11.95 7.00 24.08
CA LEU A 72 -12.37 5.62 24.02
C LEU A 72 -11.56 4.92 22.92
N PHE A 73 -10.72 3.98 23.28
CA PHE A 73 -9.90 3.25 22.32
C PHE A 73 -10.15 1.76 22.45
N GLY A 74 -10.19 1.05 21.32
CA GLY A 74 -10.29 -0.40 21.35
C GLY A 74 -9.80 -1.05 20.08
N ALA A 75 -9.40 -2.31 20.22
CA ALA A 75 -9.04 -3.16 19.10
C ALA A 75 -9.36 -4.63 19.42
N ARG A 76 -9.49 -5.43 18.36
CA ARG A 76 -9.71 -6.87 18.48
C ARG A 76 -8.43 -7.59 18.89
N LEU A 77 -8.51 -8.46 19.90
CA LEU A 77 -7.42 -9.37 20.25
C LEU A 77 -7.54 -10.68 19.46
N GLY A 78 -6.41 -11.15 18.91
CA GLY A 78 -6.34 -12.42 18.18
C GLY A 78 -5.98 -13.63 19.06
N SER A 79 -5.83 -13.45 20.36
CA SER A 79 -5.30 -14.44 21.30
C SER A 79 -6.04 -14.40 22.64
N LEU A 80 -5.91 -15.49 23.42
CA LEU A 80 -6.57 -15.62 24.73
C LEU A 80 -6.04 -14.60 25.75
N GLN A 81 -4.76 -14.26 25.68
CA GLN A 81 -4.14 -13.13 26.37
C GLN A 81 -3.63 -12.12 25.35
N GLY A 82 -3.37 -10.89 25.78
CA GLY A 82 -2.81 -9.88 24.89
C GLY A 82 -3.03 -8.48 25.44
N TRP A 83 -2.65 -7.49 24.66
CA TRP A 83 -2.73 -6.11 25.09
C TRP A 83 -3.06 -5.18 23.92
N VAL A 84 -3.74 -4.09 24.23
CA VAL A 84 -3.96 -2.98 23.30
C VAL A 84 -3.43 -1.71 23.93
N ALA A 85 -2.78 -0.88 23.14
CA ALA A 85 -2.17 0.35 23.60
C ALA A 85 -2.62 1.53 22.74
N TRP A 86 -2.81 2.67 23.38
CA TRP A 86 -2.94 3.97 22.76
C TRP A 86 -2.10 4.97 23.56
N GLY A 87 -1.51 5.94 22.90
CA GLY A 87 -0.73 6.95 23.58
C GLY A 87 -0.48 8.19 22.75
N VAL A 88 -0.02 9.23 23.42
CA VAL A 88 0.32 10.53 22.82
C VAL A 88 1.82 10.75 22.84
N ASN A 89 2.33 11.41 21.81
CA ASN A 89 3.75 11.74 21.70
C ASN A 89 3.91 13.26 21.45
N PRO A 90 4.56 14.00 22.35
CA PRO A 90 4.67 15.45 22.23
C PRO A 90 5.53 15.90 21.04
N PHE A 91 6.38 15.02 20.49
CA PHE A 91 7.34 15.38 19.44
C PHE A 91 6.87 14.95 18.04
N ARG A 92 6.61 13.65 17.84
CA ARG A 92 6.31 13.06 16.52
C ARG A 92 5.44 11.81 16.66
N PRO A 93 4.65 11.42 15.65
CA PRO A 93 3.83 10.20 15.70
C PRO A 93 4.71 8.95 15.53
N GLN A 94 5.36 8.52 16.61
CA GLN A 94 6.28 7.37 16.63
C GLN A 94 6.29 6.70 18.01
N MET A 95 6.69 5.43 18.08
CA MET A 95 6.75 4.66 19.34
C MET A 95 7.58 5.34 20.44
N VAL A 96 8.86 5.64 20.17
CA VAL A 96 9.77 6.22 21.16
C VAL A 96 9.34 7.64 21.54
N GLY A 97 9.20 7.89 22.84
CA GLY A 97 8.69 9.11 23.43
C GLY A 97 7.17 9.10 23.66
N THR A 98 6.47 8.00 23.38
CA THR A 98 5.03 7.89 23.60
C THR A 98 4.71 7.69 25.08
N ARG A 99 3.72 8.44 25.57
CA ARG A 99 3.08 8.22 26.86
C ARG A 99 1.89 7.31 26.61
N ALA A 100 2.07 6.04 26.93
CA ALA A 100 1.18 4.97 26.53
C ALA A 100 0.27 4.53 27.68
N PHE A 101 -0.99 4.37 27.34
CA PHE A 101 -2.02 3.70 28.11
C PHE A 101 -2.15 2.30 27.53
N ILE A 102 -1.93 1.26 28.35
CA ILE A 102 -1.93 -0.12 27.87
C ILE A 102 -2.94 -0.93 28.67
N ALA A 103 -3.98 -1.37 27.97
CA ALA A 103 -4.92 -2.34 28.48
C ALA A 103 -4.34 -3.75 28.29
N LEU A 104 -4.21 -4.49 29.38
CA LEU A 104 -3.71 -5.85 29.46
C LEU A 104 -4.89 -6.80 29.69
N LYS A 105 -4.95 -7.88 28.92
CA LYS A 105 -5.90 -8.98 29.09
C LYS A 105 -5.15 -10.27 29.38
N TYR A 106 -5.41 -10.86 30.53
CA TYR A 106 -4.81 -12.13 30.95
C TYR A 106 -5.67 -13.33 30.54
N GLN A 107 -5.11 -14.54 30.60
CA GLN A 107 -5.80 -15.78 30.19
C GLN A 107 -7.05 -16.07 31.04
N ASN A 108 -7.03 -15.68 32.32
CA ASN A 108 -8.17 -15.77 33.24
C ASN A 108 -9.29 -14.74 32.93
N ASN A 109 -9.18 -13.99 31.84
CA ASN A 109 -10.04 -12.87 31.43
C ASN A 109 -10.04 -11.66 32.37
N SER A 110 -9.12 -11.58 33.34
CA SER A 110 -8.90 -10.32 34.04
C SER A 110 -8.33 -9.28 33.09
N VAL A 111 -8.75 -8.03 33.29
CA VAL A 111 -8.30 -6.88 32.51
C VAL A 111 -7.73 -5.82 33.42
N HIS A 112 -6.59 -5.27 33.06
CA HIS A 112 -5.93 -4.19 33.79
C HIS A 112 -5.53 -3.09 32.82
N LEU A 113 -5.48 -1.85 33.32
CA LEU A 113 -5.00 -0.70 32.58
C LEU A 113 -3.84 -0.11 33.38
N ASP A 114 -2.68 -0.04 32.76
CA ASP A 114 -1.46 0.52 33.34
C ASP A 114 -0.85 1.54 32.35
N PHE A 115 0.10 2.33 32.84
CA PHE A 115 0.69 3.46 32.11
C PHE A 115 2.19 3.24 31.93
N TYR A 116 2.69 3.61 30.77
CA TYR A 116 4.06 3.29 30.37
C TYR A 116 4.68 4.45 29.61
N ASN A 117 5.91 4.77 29.98
CA ASN A 117 6.76 5.67 29.22
C ASN A 117 7.59 4.86 28.22
N VAL A 118 7.33 5.02 26.93
CA VAL A 118 8.03 4.27 25.87
C VAL A 118 9.34 5.00 25.54
N THR A 119 10.48 4.39 25.88
CA THR A 119 11.82 4.97 25.64
C THR A 119 12.57 4.22 24.55
N GLU A 120 13.78 4.70 24.22
CA GLU A 120 14.66 3.99 23.30
C GLU A 120 15.09 2.62 23.86
N ASP A 121 15.29 2.51 25.18
CA ASP A 121 15.65 1.26 25.85
C ASP A 121 14.61 0.14 25.62
N THR A 122 13.31 0.49 25.63
CA THR A 122 12.23 -0.45 25.34
C THR A 122 12.39 -1.08 23.95
N LYS A 123 12.86 -0.30 22.96
CA LYS A 123 13.12 -0.77 21.60
C LYS A 123 14.35 -1.70 21.53
N HIS A 124 15.29 -1.55 22.47
CA HIS A 124 16.47 -2.41 22.61
C HIS A 124 16.21 -3.68 23.43
N GLY A 125 14.98 -3.90 23.90
CA GLY A 125 14.59 -5.11 24.62
C GLY A 125 14.81 -5.02 26.13
N CYS A 126 15.06 -3.83 26.67
CA CYS A 126 15.05 -3.63 28.12
C CYS A 126 13.65 -3.89 28.70
N ARG A 127 13.62 -4.29 29.97
CA ARG A 127 12.39 -4.64 30.69
C ARG A 127 11.39 -3.49 30.64
N PHE A 128 10.16 -3.78 30.25
CA PHE A 128 9.12 -2.76 30.05
C PHE A 128 8.01 -2.89 31.10
N GLN A 129 8.09 -2.05 32.14
CA GLN A 129 7.20 -2.10 33.30
C GLN A 129 6.40 -0.80 33.42
N PRO A 130 5.26 -0.81 34.15
CA PRO A 130 4.49 0.39 34.41
C PRO A 130 5.35 1.50 34.99
N SER A 131 5.19 2.71 34.47
CA SER A 131 5.97 3.88 34.88
C SER A 131 5.10 5.15 34.87
N PRO A 132 5.37 6.11 35.77
CA PRO A 132 4.69 7.39 35.73
C PRO A 132 4.89 8.10 34.39
N ILE A 133 3.82 8.72 33.88
CA ILE A 133 3.82 9.53 32.66
C ILE A 133 3.49 10.98 32.99
N ASP A 134 4.00 11.92 32.18
CA ASP A 134 3.75 13.36 32.30
C ASP A 134 2.47 13.80 31.55
N VAL A 135 1.44 12.95 31.58
CA VAL A 135 0.08 13.24 31.10
C VAL A 135 -0.87 12.92 32.24
N LYS A 136 -1.64 13.93 32.67
CA LYS A 136 -2.66 13.72 33.71
C LYS A 136 -3.84 12.96 33.11
N TYR A 137 -4.40 12.04 33.87
CA TYR A 137 -5.53 11.23 33.46
C TYR A 137 -6.45 10.96 34.66
N GLU A 138 -7.72 10.71 34.36
CA GLU A 138 -8.75 10.34 35.33
C GLU A 138 -9.82 9.47 34.66
N ASN A 139 -10.81 9.01 35.44
CA ASN A 139 -11.97 8.25 34.96
C ASN A 139 -11.61 7.05 34.07
N THR A 140 -10.66 6.24 34.52
CA THR A 140 -10.15 5.12 33.72
C THR A 140 -11.04 3.90 33.82
N HIS A 141 -11.35 3.27 32.69
CA HIS A 141 -12.12 2.03 32.63
C HIS A 141 -11.55 1.10 31.55
N VAL A 142 -11.54 -0.20 31.81
CA VAL A 142 -11.13 -1.22 30.84
C VAL A 142 -12.15 -2.35 30.82
N GLU A 143 -12.48 -2.81 29.63
CA GLU A 143 -13.49 -3.85 29.44
C GLU A 143 -13.12 -4.74 28.25
N TYR A 144 -13.44 -6.03 28.37
CA TYR A 144 -13.26 -7.00 27.32
C TYR A 144 -14.59 -7.67 26.97
N SER A 145 -14.98 -7.60 25.69
CA SER A 145 -16.15 -8.31 25.18
C SER A 145 -15.76 -9.69 24.65
N ARG A 146 -16.38 -10.74 25.20
CA ARG A 146 -16.17 -12.13 24.73
C ARG A 146 -16.79 -12.41 23.37
N GLU A 147 -17.85 -11.70 23.01
CA GLU A 147 -18.57 -11.89 21.75
C GLU A 147 -17.78 -11.31 20.57
N THR A 148 -17.26 -10.08 20.73
CA THR A 148 -16.53 -9.39 19.66
C THR A 148 -15.02 -9.63 19.74
N HIS A 149 -14.51 -10.11 20.88
CA HIS A 149 -13.09 -10.17 21.25
C HIS A 149 -12.39 -8.79 21.27
N PHE A 150 -13.16 -7.71 21.44
CA PHE A 150 -12.60 -6.37 21.61
C PHE A 150 -12.13 -6.15 23.04
N LEU A 151 -10.91 -5.62 23.18
CA LEU A 151 -10.45 -5.00 24.40
C LEU A 151 -10.57 -3.48 24.23
N THR A 152 -11.35 -2.86 25.12
CA THR A 152 -11.66 -1.42 25.09
C THR A 152 -11.17 -0.75 26.36
N MET A 153 -10.60 0.44 26.22
CA MET A 153 -10.22 1.28 27.34
C MET A 153 -10.74 2.70 27.16
N PHE A 154 -11.16 3.28 28.28
CA PHE A 154 -11.62 4.65 28.38
C PHE A 154 -10.83 5.39 29.43
N MET A 155 -10.61 6.67 29.17
CA MET A 155 -9.86 7.57 30.04
C MET A 155 -10.19 9.01 29.66
N THR A 156 -10.21 9.88 30.65
CA THR A 156 -10.17 11.33 30.43
C THR A 156 -8.71 11.77 30.57
N VAL A 157 -8.16 12.41 29.54
CA VAL A 157 -6.78 12.92 29.53
C VAL A 157 -6.74 14.43 29.51
N THR A 158 -5.83 15.00 30.29
CA THR A 158 -5.56 16.44 30.28
C THR A 158 -4.25 16.70 29.55
N LEU A 159 -4.36 17.31 28.39
CA LEU A 159 -3.24 17.64 27.51
C LEU A 159 -2.80 19.09 27.77
N SER A 160 -1.56 19.27 28.19
CA SER A 160 -0.98 20.59 28.41
C SER A 160 -0.64 21.27 27.09
N SER A 161 -1.07 22.52 26.90
CA SER A 161 -0.99 23.22 25.60
C SER A 161 0.44 23.65 25.23
N ASP A 162 1.38 23.62 26.18
CA ASP A 162 2.81 23.83 25.96
C ASP A 162 3.48 22.63 25.25
N LYS A 163 2.97 21.42 25.48
CA LYS A 163 3.52 20.16 24.92
C LYS A 163 2.68 19.57 23.79
N TYR A 164 1.36 19.75 23.82
CA TYR A 164 0.43 19.06 22.92
C TYR A 164 -0.41 20.07 22.14
N ASN A 165 -0.45 19.90 20.82
CA ASN A 165 -1.30 20.69 19.93
C ASN A 165 -2.55 19.89 19.57
N ALA A 166 -3.73 20.34 20.01
CA ALA A 166 -5.01 19.67 19.74
C ALA A 166 -5.37 19.59 18.25
N GLU A 167 -4.87 20.49 17.41
CA GLU A 167 -5.10 20.47 15.96
C GLU A 167 -4.15 19.52 15.22
N ASN A 168 -3.10 19.06 15.90
CA ASN A 168 -2.07 18.21 15.34
C ASN A 168 -1.50 17.27 16.42
N LEU A 169 -2.39 16.54 17.09
CA LEU A 169 -2.04 15.65 18.18
C LEU A 169 -1.40 14.39 17.60
N ASN A 170 -0.14 14.14 17.92
CA ASN A 170 0.49 12.89 17.53
C ASN A 170 0.04 11.79 18.47
N HIS A 171 -0.58 10.75 17.92
CA HIS A 171 -0.94 9.57 18.68
C HIS A 171 -0.38 8.30 18.04
N VAL A 172 -0.27 7.26 18.84
CA VAL A 172 0.28 5.96 18.46
C VAL A 172 -0.58 4.89 19.10
N TRP A 173 -0.82 3.80 18.38
CA TRP A 173 -1.51 2.65 18.93
C TRP A 173 -0.78 1.36 18.56
N GLN A 174 -0.98 0.32 19.37
CA GLN A 174 -0.44 -1.00 19.09
C GLN A 174 -1.35 -2.09 19.64
N VAL A 175 -1.19 -3.28 19.10
CA VAL A 175 -1.84 -4.51 19.58
C VAL A 175 -0.77 -5.59 19.67
N GLY A 176 -0.71 -6.28 20.80
CA GLY A 176 0.18 -7.41 21.01
C GLY A 176 -0.56 -8.63 21.56
N SER A 177 -0.02 -9.82 21.30
CA SER A 177 -0.62 -11.10 21.67
C SER A 177 -0.03 -11.72 22.94
N HIS A 178 1.04 -11.13 23.49
CA HIS A 178 1.77 -11.69 24.63
C HIS A 178 2.12 -10.62 25.65
N LEU A 179 2.03 -11.00 26.91
CA LEU A 179 2.45 -10.24 28.08
C LEU A 179 2.90 -11.24 29.16
N GLU A 180 3.76 -10.79 30.05
CA GLU A 180 4.14 -11.50 31.28
C GLU A 180 3.90 -10.55 32.45
N ASP A 181 3.05 -10.93 33.40
CA ASP A 181 2.59 -10.04 34.47
C ASP A 181 2.12 -8.69 33.88
N LYS A 182 2.69 -7.58 34.35
CA LYS A 182 2.43 -6.22 33.85
C LYS A 182 3.36 -5.79 32.72
N GLU A 183 4.04 -6.71 32.05
CA GLU A 183 4.97 -6.41 30.96
C GLU A 183 4.39 -6.83 29.62
N PRO A 184 3.88 -5.88 28.81
CA PRO A 184 3.48 -6.19 27.45
C PRO A 184 4.72 -6.53 26.64
N LYS A 185 4.76 -7.74 26.07
CA LYS A 185 5.86 -8.18 25.22
C LYS A 185 5.78 -7.54 23.85
N MET A 186 6.91 -7.51 23.16
CA MET A 186 7.05 -6.94 21.82
C MET A 186 5.93 -7.42 20.89
N HIS A 187 5.20 -6.46 20.31
CA HIS A 187 4.18 -6.74 19.31
C HIS A 187 4.82 -7.17 17.99
N SER A 188 4.01 -7.70 17.07
CA SER A 188 4.46 -7.98 15.70
C SER A 188 5.09 -6.74 15.04
N THR A 189 6.14 -6.91 14.25
CA THR A 189 6.82 -5.82 13.54
C THR A 189 6.30 -5.65 12.10
N SER A 190 5.02 -5.94 11.88
CA SER A 190 4.40 -5.84 10.56
C SER A 190 4.22 -4.39 10.10
N LEU A 191 3.96 -4.20 8.79
CA LEU A 191 3.64 -2.87 8.24
C LEU A 191 2.43 -2.22 8.94
N GLN A 192 1.46 -3.01 9.40
CA GLN A 192 0.32 -2.46 10.14
C GLN A 192 0.78 -1.83 11.45
N ASN A 193 1.67 -2.48 12.20
CA ASN A 193 2.23 -1.93 13.43
C ASN A 193 3.06 -0.68 13.15
N PHE A 194 3.84 -0.66 12.06
CA PHE A 194 4.59 0.53 11.66
C PHE A 194 3.67 1.72 11.29
N ASP A 195 2.53 1.43 10.66
CA ASP A 195 1.55 2.44 10.25
C ASP A 195 0.53 2.79 11.35
N SER A 196 0.71 2.26 12.57
CA SER A 196 -0.17 2.51 13.71
C SER A 196 0.16 3.81 14.44
N CYS A 197 0.31 4.88 13.66
CA CYS A 197 0.52 6.25 14.13
C CYS A 197 0.00 7.28 13.12
N GLU A 198 -0.48 8.41 13.60
CA GLU A 198 -0.84 9.59 12.79
C GLU A 198 -0.85 10.85 13.66
N ALA A 199 -0.96 12.02 13.01
CA ALA A 199 -1.29 13.26 13.69
C ALA A 199 -2.76 13.60 13.43
N ILE A 200 -3.58 13.72 14.48
CA ILE A 200 -5.02 13.95 14.38
C ILE A 200 -5.38 15.37 14.83
N ASN A 201 -6.34 15.98 14.14
CA ASN A 201 -7.00 17.19 14.61
C ASN A 201 -8.23 16.81 15.42
N LEU A 202 -8.24 17.10 16.73
CA LEU A 202 -9.29 16.67 17.64
C LEU A 202 -10.65 17.32 17.37
N THR A 203 -10.67 18.52 16.77
CA THR A 203 -11.91 19.24 16.43
C THR A 203 -12.59 18.68 15.17
N THR A 204 -11.80 18.32 14.16
CA THR A 204 -12.32 17.88 12.85
C THR A 204 -12.27 16.37 12.65
N GLY A 205 -11.48 15.65 13.45
CA GLY A 205 -11.19 14.22 13.29
C GLY A 205 -10.32 13.88 12.09
N VAL A 206 -9.82 14.88 11.35
CA VAL A 206 -8.96 14.66 10.18
C VAL A 206 -7.57 14.23 10.66
N GLY A 207 -7.16 13.03 10.24
CA GLY A 207 -5.82 12.51 10.48
C GLY A 207 -4.89 12.81 9.31
N LYS A 208 -3.66 13.22 9.61
CA LYS A 208 -2.56 13.34 8.66
C LYS A 208 -1.77 12.04 8.66
N GLU A 209 -1.89 11.30 7.56
CA GLU A 209 -1.15 10.04 7.39
C GLU A 209 0.36 10.26 7.48
N HIS A 210 1.06 9.26 8.04
CA HIS A 210 2.51 9.25 8.10
C HIS A 210 3.15 9.37 6.70
N ARG A 211 4.13 10.27 6.55
CA ARG A 211 4.78 10.59 5.26
C ARG A 211 5.21 9.35 4.47
N LEU A 212 5.78 8.35 5.15
CA LEU A 212 6.26 7.13 4.48
C LEU A 212 5.11 6.33 3.86
N ARG A 213 3.91 6.32 4.45
CA ARG A 213 2.74 5.64 3.89
C ARG A 213 2.34 6.26 2.55
N ASN A 214 2.34 7.58 2.46
CA ASN A 214 2.09 8.30 1.20
C ASN A 214 3.15 7.99 0.15
N VAL A 215 4.44 7.97 0.53
CA VAL A 215 5.52 7.61 -0.40
C VAL A 215 5.36 6.17 -0.91
N ARG A 216 4.91 5.22 -0.09
CA ARG A 216 4.61 3.85 -0.54
C ARG A 216 3.46 3.80 -1.56
N LYS A 217 2.39 4.58 -1.34
CA LYS A 217 1.27 4.69 -2.30
C LYS A 217 1.76 5.25 -3.65
N VAL A 218 2.58 6.30 -3.63
CA VAL A 218 3.18 6.90 -4.84
C VAL A 218 4.12 5.90 -5.54
N HIS A 219 4.98 5.22 -4.80
CA HIS A 219 5.84 4.15 -5.33
C HIS A 219 5.03 3.06 -6.04
N GLY A 220 3.95 2.58 -5.42
CA GLY A 220 3.07 1.57 -6.02
C GLY A 220 2.40 2.08 -7.30
N ALA A 221 1.83 3.28 -7.27
CA ALA A 221 1.16 3.89 -8.43
C ALA A 221 2.11 4.07 -9.62
N LEU A 222 3.30 4.64 -9.39
CA LEU A 222 4.31 4.84 -10.44
C LEU A 222 4.73 3.53 -11.11
N ASN A 223 4.91 2.46 -10.32
CA ASN A 223 5.31 1.16 -10.86
C ASN A 223 4.17 0.45 -11.60
N ILE A 224 2.91 0.60 -11.16
CA ILE A 224 1.75 0.08 -11.90
C ILE A 224 1.58 0.83 -13.24
N ILE A 225 1.71 2.16 -13.24
CA ILE A 225 1.58 2.97 -14.46
C ILE A 225 2.75 2.70 -15.42
N GLY A 226 3.98 2.80 -14.92
CA GLY A 226 5.21 2.62 -15.71
C GLY A 226 5.41 1.17 -16.15
N TRP A 227 5.87 0.33 -15.25
CA TRP A 227 6.21 -1.06 -15.57
C TRP A 227 4.99 -1.96 -15.75
N GLY A 228 3.93 -1.74 -14.96
CA GLY A 228 2.73 -2.57 -15.01
C GLY A 228 1.81 -2.34 -16.22
N THR A 229 1.85 -1.16 -16.85
CA THR A 229 0.90 -0.76 -17.89
C THR A 229 1.58 -0.24 -19.16
N LEU A 230 2.44 0.77 -19.06
CA LEU A 230 3.11 1.35 -20.25
C LEU A 230 4.02 0.34 -20.94
N LEU A 231 4.75 -0.49 -20.18
CA LEU A 231 5.62 -1.52 -20.74
C LEU A 231 4.85 -2.56 -21.58
N PRO A 232 3.78 -3.23 -21.08
CA PRO A 232 3.01 -4.17 -21.90
C PRO A 232 2.32 -3.49 -23.09
N VAL A 233 1.83 -2.25 -22.95
CA VAL A 233 1.33 -1.48 -24.10
C VAL A 233 2.42 -1.30 -25.15
N GLY A 234 3.66 -1.02 -24.73
CA GLY A 234 4.82 -0.98 -25.61
C GLY A 234 5.09 -2.29 -26.36
N ILE A 235 4.83 -3.46 -25.75
CA ILE A 235 4.99 -4.79 -26.37
C ILE A 235 3.94 -5.05 -27.46
N ILE A 236 2.73 -4.51 -27.32
CA ILE A 236 1.63 -4.66 -28.28
C ILE A 236 1.98 -4.03 -29.64
N PHE A 237 2.68 -2.88 -29.67
CA PHE A 237 3.07 -2.18 -30.90
C PHE A 237 3.81 -3.05 -31.94
N PRO A 238 5.00 -3.63 -31.64
CA PRO A 238 5.73 -4.43 -32.62
C PRO A 238 4.98 -5.70 -33.04
N ARG A 239 4.12 -6.24 -32.17
CA ARG A 239 3.38 -7.49 -32.40
C ARG A 239 2.23 -7.29 -33.39
N TYR A 240 1.40 -6.26 -33.19
CA TYR A 240 0.13 -6.10 -33.92
C TYR A 240 0.09 -4.91 -34.88
N PHE A 241 0.97 -3.92 -34.67
CA PHE A 241 1.00 -2.70 -35.48
C PHE A 241 2.12 -2.68 -36.52
N ARG A 242 3.05 -3.66 -36.50
CA ARG A 242 4.15 -3.71 -37.47
C ARG A 242 3.72 -4.21 -38.85
N LYS A 243 2.85 -5.21 -38.92
CA LYS A 243 2.43 -5.85 -40.19
C LYS A 243 0.92 -6.08 -40.26
N PHE A 244 0.34 -6.68 -39.24
CA PHE A 244 -1.07 -7.08 -39.18
C PHE A 244 -1.45 -7.26 -37.70
N PRO A 245 -2.71 -7.02 -37.26
CA PRO A 245 -3.91 -6.58 -38.01
C PRO A 245 -3.93 -5.12 -38.45
N PHE A 246 -3.19 -4.24 -37.78
CA PHE A 246 -3.29 -2.79 -38.00
C PHE A 246 -1.93 -2.18 -38.35
N PRO A 247 -1.42 -2.39 -39.59
CA PRO A 247 -0.13 -1.85 -39.98
C PRO A 247 -0.09 -0.34 -39.77
N TYR A 248 0.87 0.11 -38.97
CA TYR A 248 1.08 1.50 -38.63
C TYR A 248 2.55 1.82 -38.79
N GLU A 249 2.89 2.69 -39.73
CA GLU A 249 4.28 2.98 -40.09
C GLU A 249 5.14 3.43 -38.90
N ARG A 250 4.54 4.15 -37.94
CA ARG A 250 5.23 4.67 -36.75
C ARG A 250 5.15 3.72 -35.55
N TRP A 251 4.86 2.42 -35.75
CA TRP A 251 4.81 1.41 -34.67
C TRP A 251 6.08 1.43 -33.81
N PHE A 252 7.25 1.62 -34.43
CA PHE A 252 8.53 1.65 -33.72
C PHE A 252 8.63 2.86 -32.79
N ARG A 253 8.10 4.01 -33.22
CA ARG A 253 8.01 5.21 -32.38
C ARG A 253 7.04 4.98 -31.22
N GLY A 254 5.88 4.38 -31.47
CA GLY A 254 4.92 4.03 -30.42
C GLY A 254 5.51 3.10 -29.36
N HIS A 255 6.17 2.02 -29.80
CA HIS A 255 6.93 1.11 -28.94
C HIS A 255 7.97 1.88 -28.11
N LEU A 256 8.85 2.64 -28.77
CA LEU A 256 9.92 3.37 -28.12
C LEU A 256 9.41 4.37 -27.08
N THR A 257 8.39 5.16 -27.41
CA THR A 257 7.80 6.13 -26.48
C THR A 257 7.24 5.44 -25.24
N CYS A 258 6.51 4.34 -25.40
CA CYS A 258 5.98 3.59 -24.26
C CYS A 258 7.10 3.03 -23.37
N GLN A 259 8.15 2.44 -23.99
CA GLN A 259 9.27 1.87 -23.23
C GLN A 259 10.09 2.93 -22.49
N LEU A 260 10.33 4.10 -23.10
CA LEU A 260 11.05 5.19 -22.44
C LEU A 260 10.23 5.77 -21.26
N LEU A 261 8.93 5.99 -21.44
CA LEU A 261 8.06 6.45 -20.36
C LEU A 261 7.98 5.42 -19.23
N ALA A 262 7.83 4.13 -19.57
CA ALA A 262 7.85 3.04 -18.61
C ALA A 262 9.17 3.00 -17.82
N PHE A 263 10.30 3.19 -18.48
CA PHE A 263 11.61 3.24 -17.83
C PHE A 263 11.74 4.44 -16.88
N VAL A 264 11.31 5.63 -17.28
CA VAL A 264 11.35 6.83 -16.42
C VAL A 264 10.47 6.65 -15.18
N PHE A 265 9.19 6.32 -15.35
CA PHE A 265 8.28 6.13 -14.20
C PHE A 265 8.71 4.97 -13.31
N GLY A 266 9.14 3.86 -13.89
CA GLY A 266 9.65 2.71 -13.16
C GLY A 266 10.95 3.01 -12.40
N THR A 267 11.85 3.83 -12.96
CA THR A 267 13.08 4.26 -12.27
C THR A 267 12.77 5.17 -11.08
N ILE A 268 11.87 6.14 -11.24
CA ILE A 268 11.42 6.99 -10.13
C ILE A 268 10.75 6.13 -9.05
N GLY A 269 9.86 5.23 -9.45
CA GLY A 269 9.24 4.26 -8.55
C GLY A 269 10.29 3.44 -7.80
N TRP A 270 11.23 2.81 -8.50
CA TRP A 270 12.33 2.04 -7.91
C TRP A 270 13.17 2.84 -6.92
N ALA A 271 13.57 4.07 -7.28
CA ALA A 271 14.34 4.96 -6.41
C ALA A 271 13.59 5.30 -5.11
N LEU A 272 12.28 5.57 -5.20
CA LEU A 272 11.43 5.72 -4.02
C LEU A 272 11.38 4.45 -3.17
N GLY A 273 11.38 3.26 -3.79
CA GLY A 273 11.45 1.97 -3.10
C GLY A 273 12.75 1.79 -2.30
N ILE A 274 13.89 2.18 -2.88
CA ILE A 274 15.19 2.19 -2.18
C ILE A 274 15.19 3.18 -1.02
N SER A 275 14.67 4.40 -1.23
CA SER A 275 14.54 5.43 -0.18
C SER A 275 13.67 4.94 0.98
N LEU A 276 12.54 4.29 0.69
CA LEU A 276 11.67 3.67 1.69
C LEU A 276 12.41 2.60 2.50
N GLY A 277 13.20 1.75 1.86
CA GLY A 277 14.03 0.75 2.53
C GLY A 277 15.08 1.38 3.46
N GLY A 278 15.71 2.48 3.05
CA GLY A 278 16.65 3.24 3.89
C GLY A 278 15.98 3.89 5.11
N ALA A 279 14.76 4.39 4.95
CA ALA A 279 13.96 4.99 6.03
C ALA A 279 13.39 3.96 7.01
N SER A 280 13.37 2.67 6.65
CA SER A 280 12.80 1.58 7.44
C SER A 280 13.84 0.50 7.76
N LYS A 281 14.97 0.90 8.37
CA LYS A 281 16.12 0.00 8.69
C LYS A 281 15.72 -1.32 9.36
N ASN A 282 14.72 -1.30 10.23
CA ASN A 282 14.27 -2.47 10.99
C ASN A 282 13.19 -3.31 10.27
N TYR A 283 12.82 -2.93 9.05
CA TYR A 283 11.73 -3.57 8.33
C TYR A 283 12.07 -3.69 6.83
N THR A 284 12.55 -4.87 6.42
CA THR A 284 13.03 -5.09 5.05
C THR A 284 12.22 -6.15 4.32
N PHE A 285 11.74 -5.79 3.13
CA PHE A 285 11.07 -6.72 2.23
C PHE A 285 12.07 -7.32 1.24
N LYS A 286 12.87 -8.27 1.71
CA LYS A 286 14.02 -8.80 0.96
C LYS A 286 13.65 -9.29 -0.44
N THR A 287 12.62 -10.13 -0.57
CA THR A 287 12.21 -10.69 -1.86
C THR A 287 11.73 -9.62 -2.85
N HIS A 288 10.80 -8.74 -2.45
CA HIS A 288 10.33 -7.63 -3.29
C HIS A 288 11.48 -6.69 -3.71
N ARG A 289 12.42 -6.43 -2.80
CA ARG A 289 13.60 -5.61 -3.07
C ARG A 289 14.54 -6.29 -4.07
N ILE A 290 14.84 -7.58 -3.90
CA ILE A 290 15.73 -8.33 -4.80
C ILE A 290 15.13 -8.36 -6.19
N ILE A 291 13.86 -8.75 -6.32
CA ILE A 291 13.17 -8.77 -7.61
C ILE A 291 13.13 -7.37 -8.23
N GLY A 292 12.85 -6.33 -7.43
CA GLY A 292 12.85 -4.94 -7.89
C GLY A 292 14.20 -4.46 -8.42
N ILE A 293 15.31 -4.83 -7.77
CA ILE A 293 16.67 -4.55 -8.25
C ILE A 293 16.93 -5.31 -9.55
N THR A 294 16.59 -6.59 -9.62
CA THR A 294 16.72 -7.39 -10.85
C THR A 294 15.93 -6.77 -12.01
N ILE A 295 14.68 -6.36 -11.78
CA ILE A 295 13.86 -5.67 -12.78
C ILE A 295 14.56 -4.41 -13.27
N TYR A 296 15.07 -3.56 -12.37
CA TYR A 296 15.77 -2.34 -12.76
C TYR A 296 17.03 -2.60 -13.58
N SER A 297 17.82 -3.62 -13.21
CA SER A 297 18.99 -4.05 -13.96
C SER A 297 18.62 -4.55 -15.37
N LEU A 298 17.61 -5.41 -15.49
CA LEU A 298 17.14 -5.92 -16.79
C LEU A 298 16.50 -4.81 -17.65
N ALA A 299 15.79 -3.86 -17.05
CA ALA A 299 15.23 -2.71 -17.75
C ALA A 299 16.33 -1.78 -18.29
N THR A 300 17.39 -1.55 -17.51
CA THR A 300 18.57 -0.80 -17.97
C THR A 300 19.24 -1.49 -19.15
N LEU A 301 19.42 -2.82 -19.08
CA LEU A 301 19.92 -3.63 -20.17
C LEU A 301 19.05 -3.52 -21.44
N GLN A 302 17.72 -3.42 -21.29
CA GLN A 302 16.81 -3.18 -22.42
C GLN A 302 16.96 -1.79 -23.06
N ILE A 303 17.21 -0.75 -22.26
CA ILE A 303 17.47 0.59 -22.79
C ILE A 303 18.84 0.64 -23.50
N LEU A 304 19.87 -0.01 -22.95
CA LEU A 304 21.17 -0.13 -23.61
C LEU A 304 21.08 -0.89 -24.94
N ALA A 305 20.13 -1.82 -25.09
CA ALA A 305 19.85 -2.49 -26.35
C ALA A 305 19.55 -1.52 -27.50
N LEU A 306 18.99 -0.34 -27.20
CA LEU A 306 18.74 0.68 -28.22
C LEU A 306 20.03 1.27 -28.78
N TRP A 307 21.01 1.54 -27.91
CA TRP A 307 22.32 2.06 -28.29
C TRP A 307 23.16 1.02 -29.02
N LEU A 308 23.08 -0.24 -28.58
CA LEU A 308 23.80 -1.36 -29.16
C LEU A 308 23.06 -2.01 -30.35
N ARG A 309 22.09 -1.32 -30.96
CA ARG A 309 21.25 -1.88 -32.04
C ARG A 309 22.06 -1.97 -33.35
N PRO A 310 22.37 -3.17 -33.87
CA PRO A 310 23.15 -3.32 -35.10
C PRO A 310 22.37 -2.86 -36.34
N LYS A 311 23.06 -2.60 -37.46
CA LYS A 311 22.41 -2.30 -38.75
C LYS A 311 21.56 -3.48 -39.22
N GLN A 312 20.64 -3.24 -40.15
CA GLN A 312 19.63 -4.24 -40.54
C GLN A 312 20.24 -5.46 -41.26
N ASN A 313 21.39 -5.28 -41.93
CA ASN A 313 22.09 -6.30 -42.70
C ASN A 313 23.31 -6.88 -41.95
N ASP A 314 23.41 -6.62 -40.65
CA ASP A 314 24.52 -7.07 -39.80
C ASP A 314 24.20 -8.46 -39.21
N ASP A 315 25.14 -9.40 -39.24
CA ASP A 315 24.98 -10.74 -38.69
C ASP A 315 24.67 -10.71 -37.18
N TYR A 316 25.20 -9.71 -36.46
CA TYR A 316 24.92 -9.52 -35.03
C TYR A 316 23.47 -9.15 -34.73
N ARG A 317 22.70 -8.72 -35.74
CA ARG A 317 21.28 -8.35 -35.59
C ARG A 317 20.44 -9.52 -35.10
N LYS A 318 20.79 -10.76 -35.46
CA LYS A 318 20.09 -11.97 -34.99
C LYS A 318 20.26 -12.15 -33.48
N TYR A 319 21.48 -12.05 -32.96
CA TYR A 319 21.76 -12.18 -31.53
C TYR A 319 21.11 -11.05 -30.73
N TRP A 320 21.16 -9.83 -31.26
CA TRP A 320 20.45 -8.69 -30.67
C TRP A 320 18.93 -8.96 -30.54
N HIS A 321 18.31 -9.54 -31.57
CA HIS A 321 16.88 -9.90 -31.53
C HIS A 321 16.58 -10.95 -30.46
N ILE A 322 17.42 -11.99 -30.30
CA ILE A 322 17.26 -13.02 -29.28
C ILE A 322 17.38 -12.41 -27.88
N TYR A 323 18.45 -11.67 -27.64
CA TYR A 323 18.71 -10.96 -26.39
C TYR A 323 17.53 -10.04 -26.00
N HIS A 324 17.12 -9.16 -26.92
CA HIS A 324 16.06 -8.19 -26.68
C HIS A 324 14.72 -8.86 -26.33
N HIS A 325 14.34 -9.93 -27.04
CA HIS A 325 13.10 -10.66 -26.73
C HIS A 325 13.19 -11.43 -25.42
N PHE A 326 14.26 -12.20 -25.21
CA PHE A 326 14.42 -13.05 -24.03
C PHE A 326 14.41 -12.22 -22.74
N VAL A 327 15.26 -11.18 -22.70
CA VAL A 327 15.31 -10.26 -21.55
C VAL A 327 13.97 -9.53 -21.39
N GLY A 328 13.25 -9.25 -22.48
CA GLY A 328 11.98 -8.53 -22.45
C GLY A 328 10.86 -9.34 -21.81
N TYR A 329 10.75 -10.62 -22.15
CA TYR A 329 9.78 -11.53 -21.55
C TYR A 329 10.11 -11.85 -20.09
N ALA A 330 11.40 -12.01 -19.75
CA ALA A 330 11.84 -12.18 -18.38
C ALA A 330 11.47 -10.95 -17.52
N LEU A 331 11.77 -9.75 -18.03
CA LEU A 331 11.42 -8.48 -17.39
C LEU A 331 9.92 -8.35 -17.14
N PHE A 332 9.10 -8.60 -18.18
CA PHE A 332 7.63 -8.54 -18.06
C PHE A 332 7.08 -9.48 -16.99
N SER A 333 7.58 -10.72 -16.95
CA SER A 333 7.14 -11.73 -15.98
C SER A 333 7.50 -11.32 -14.55
N LEU A 334 8.74 -10.87 -14.32
CA LEU A 334 9.20 -10.41 -13.01
C LEU A 334 8.42 -9.19 -12.52
N ILE A 335 8.09 -8.25 -13.40
CA ILE A 335 7.29 -7.06 -13.06
C ILE A 335 5.94 -7.46 -12.49
N ILE A 336 5.21 -8.37 -13.15
CA ILE A 336 3.89 -8.82 -12.68
C ILE A 336 4.00 -9.41 -11.28
N VAL A 337 4.95 -10.34 -11.08
CA VAL A 337 5.19 -10.99 -9.78
C VAL A 337 5.52 -9.94 -8.72
N ASN A 338 6.40 -8.98 -9.04
CA ASN A 338 6.84 -7.98 -8.07
C ASN A 338 5.76 -6.97 -7.70
N ILE A 339 4.87 -6.61 -8.64
CA ILE A 339 3.72 -5.74 -8.35
C ILE A 339 2.75 -6.45 -7.41
N PHE A 340 2.41 -7.71 -7.66
CA PHE A 340 1.55 -8.47 -6.74
C PHE A 340 2.18 -8.61 -5.36
N GLN A 341 3.49 -8.83 -5.30
CA GLN A 341 4.22 -8.87 -4.04
C GLN A 341 4.17 -7.52 -3.30
N GLY A 342 4.34 -6.40 -4.01
CA GLY A 342 4.21 -5.06 -3.44
C GLY A 342 2.80 -4.77 -2.92
N ILE A 343 1.75 -5.18 -3.65
CA ILE A 343 0.35 -5.06 -3.21
C ILE A 343 0.10 -5.91 -1.96
N TYR A 344 0.63 -7.13 -1.90
CA TYR A 344 0.52 -7.98 -0.72
C TYR A 344 1.17 -7.35 0.51
N ILE A 345 2.36 -6.77 0.33
CA ILE A 345 3.12 -6.07 1.36
C ILE A 345 2.33 -4.89 1.95
N LEU A 346 1.74 -4.07 1.07
CA LEU A 346 0.98 -2.89 1.47
C LEU A 346 -0.26 -3.26 2.31
N ARG A 347 -0.74 -4.52 2.24
CA ARG A 347 -2.10 -4.96 2.63
C ARG A 347 -3.13 -3.82 2.55
N PRO A 348 -3.22 -3.08 1.43
CA PRO A 348 -4.16 -1.98 1.30
C PRO A 348 -5.54 -2.55 0.95
N ALA A 349 -6.55 -1.68 0.87
CA ALA A 349 -7.89 -2.07 0.44
C ALA A 349 -7.83 -2.95 -0.83
N VAL A 350 -8.73 -3.94 -0.89
CA VAL A 350 -8.94 -4.90 -1.99
C VAL A 350 -8.88 -4.23 -3.39
N ILE A 351 -9.20 -2.94 -3.44
CA ILE A 351 -9.10 -2.01 -4.55
C ILE A 351 -7.77 -2.11 -5.33
N TRP A 352 -6.60 -2.05 -4.70
CA TRP A 352 -5.32 -2.02 -5.46
C TRP A 352 -5.10 -3.31 -6.27
N LYS A 353 -5.44 -4.45 -5.66
CA LYS A 353 -5.41 -5.75 -6.32
C LYS A 353 -6.42 -5.80 -7.46
N GLN A 354 -7.66 -5.38 -7.21
CA GLN A 354 -8.72 -5.34 -8.22
C GLN A 354 -8.37 -4.45 -9.41
N VAL A 355 -7.83 -3.25 -9.17
CA VAL A 355 -7.40 -2.31 -10.21
C VAL A 355 -6.32 -2.95 -11.08
N TYR A 356 -5.27 -3.50 -10.47
CA TYR A 356 -4.19 -4.10 -11.26
C TYR A 356 -4.63 -5.36 -12.03
N VAL A 357 -5.46 -6.21 -11.42
CA VAL A 357 -6.08 -7.35 -12.11
C VAL A 357 -6.96 -6.87 -13.26
N GLY A 358 -7.75 -5.82 -13.06
CA GLY A 358 -8.56 -5.20 -14.12
C GLY A 358 -7.72 -4.71 -15.29
N ILE A 359 -6.58 -4.05 -15.03
CA ILE A 359 -5.61 -3.65 -16.06
C ILE A 359 -5.10 -4.86 -16.83
N LEU A 360 -4.69 -5.93 -16.14
CA LEU A 360 -4.19 -7.16 -16.78
C LEU A 360 -5.27 -7.86 -17.62
N CYS A 361 -6.49 -8.00 -17.10
CA CYS A 361 -7.61 -8.59 -17.83
C CYS A 361 -7.95 -7.79 -19.08
N PHE A 362 -7.97 -6.46 -18.97
CA PHE A 362 -8.25 -5.57 -20.10
C PHE A 362 -7.16 -5.66 -21.19
N LEU A 363 -5.88 -5.59 -20.81
CA LEU A 363 -4.78 -5.78 -21.75
C LEU A 363 -4.80 -7.19 -22.37
N GLY A 364 -5.12 -8.21 -21.56
CA GLY A 364 -5.26 -9.59 -22.00
C GLY A 364 -6.40 -9.78 -23.01
N LEU A 365 -7.54 -9.12 -22.81
CA LEU A 365 -8.66 -9.14 -23.75
C LEU A 365 -8.28 -8.48 -25.08
N ILE A 366 -7.60 -7.33 -25.05
CA ILE A 366 -7.09 -6.67 -26.26
C ILE A 366 -6.17 -7.63 -27.02
N ILE A 367 -5.21 -8.26 -26.33
CA ILE A 367 -4.28 -9.22 -26.93
C ILE A 367 -5.04 -10.42 -27.51
N LEU A 368 -6.01 -10.97 -26.80
CA LEU A 368 -6.82 -12.09 -27.25
C LEU A 368 -7.56 -11.77 -28.56
N ILE A 369 -8.22 -10.61 -28.63
CA ILE A 369 -8.92 -10.17 -29.84
C ILE A 369 -7.93 -10.01 -31.01
N LEU A 370 -6.80 -9.34 -30.77
CA LEU A 370 -5.79 -9.11 -31.81
C LEU A 370 -5.14 -10.42 -32.29
N GLU A 371 -4.90 -11.39 -31.40
CA GLU A 371 -4.45 -12.74 -31.77
C GLU A 371 -5.52 -13.48 -32.56
N LEU A 372 -6.79 -13.46 -32.14
CA LEU A 372 -7.89 -14.09 -32.89
C LEU A 372 -7.98 -13.54 -34.33
N CYS A 373 -7.86 -12.23 -34.52
CA CYS A 373 -7.80 -11.62 -35.86
C CYS A 373 -6.60 -12.15 -36.66
N THR A 374 -5.42 -12.22 -36.03
CA THR A 374 -4.17 -12.67 -36.67
C THR A 374 -4.24 -14.13 -37.09
N TRP A 375 -4.75 -15.00 -36.22
CA TRP A 375 -4.94 -16.42 -36.49
C TRP A 375 -6.03 -16.67 -37.53
N SER A 376 -7.13 -15.92 -37.50
CA SER A 376 -8.19 -16.02 -38.50
C SER A 376 -7.67 -15.74 -39.90
N LYS A 377 -6.85 -14.68 -40.07
CA LYS A 377 -6.18 -14.39 -41.34
C LYS A 377 -5.22 -15.50 -41.74
N PHE A 378 -4.39 -15.97 -40.81
CA PHE A 378 -3.43 -17.05 -41.08
C PHE A 378 -4.14 -18.32 -41.57
N ILE A 379 -5.23 -18.73 -40.91
CA ILE A 379 -6.04 -19.88 -41.30
C ILE A 379 -6.69 -19.65 -42.67
N TYR A 380 -7.27 -18.46 -42.91
CA TYR A 380 -7.85 -18.13 -44.21
C TYR A 380 -6.83 -18.22 -45.36
N GLU A 381 -5.61 -17.68 -45.16
CA GLU A 381 -4.54 -17.76 -46.16
C GLU A 381 -4.09 -19.21 -46.42
N GLN A 382 -4.03 -20.05 -45.39
CA GLN A 382 -3.72 -21.48 -45.54
C GLN A 382 -4.82 -22.23 -46.29
N CYS A 383 -6.09 -21.98 -45.97
CA CYS A 383 -7.24 -22.58 -46.67
C CYS A 383 -7.30 -22.13 -48.14
N SER A 384 -7.07 -20.84 -48.41
CA SER A 384 -7.03 -20.29 -49.77
C SER A 384 -5.91 -20.91 -50.61
N LYS A 385 -4.72 -21.15 -50.02
CA LYS A 385 -3.59 -21.82 -50.71
C LYS A 385 -3.83 -23.31 -51.00
N ARG A 386 -4.74 -23.99 -50.29
CA ARG A 386 -5.07 -25.41 -50.51
C ARG A 386 -6.04 -25.63 -51.67
N LYS A 387 -7.05 -24.75 -51.83
CA LYS A 387 -8.05 -24.82 -52.92
C LYS A 387 -7.49 -24.93 -54.36
N PRO A 388 -6.40 -24.25 -54.76
CA PRO A 388 -5.88 -24.37 -56.13
C PRO A 388 -5.15 -25.69 -56.44
N LYS A 389 -4.79 -26.52 -55.45
CA LYS A 389 -4.13 -27.81 -55.70
C LYS A 389 -5.11 -28.95 -56.03
N GLU A 390 -6.32 -28.90 -55.50
CA GLU A 390 -7.35 -29.92 -55.78
C GLU A 390 -7.96 -29.77 -57.19
N MET A 391 -7.98 -28.56 -57.74
CA MET A 391 -8.53 -28.29 -59.08
C MET A 391 -7.56 -28.67 -60.24
N LEU A 392 -6.28 -28.89 -59.94
CA LEU A 392 -5.23 -29.32 -60.88
C LEU A 392 -4.94 -30.84 -60.81
N THR A 393 -5.60 -31.57 -59.91
CA THR A 393 -5.45 -33.03 -59.77
C THR A 393 -6.72 -33.80 -60.14
N SER A 394 -7.77 -33.10 -60.58
CA SER A 394 -9.04 -33.66 -61.05
C SER A 394 -9.28 -33.52 -62.56
N SER A 395 -8.23 -33.27 -63.35
CA SER A 395 -8.31 -33.20 -64.83
C SER A 395 -7.67 -34.41 -65.48
#